data_AF-A9CVX1-F1
#
_entry.id   AF-A9CVX1-F1
#
_cell.length_a   1.000
_cell.length_b   1.000
_cell.length_c   1.000
_cell.angle_alpha   90.00
_cell.angle_beta   90.00
_cell.angle_gamma   90.00
#
_symmetry.space_group_name_H-M   'P 1'
#
loop_
_entity.id
_entity.type
_entity.pdbx_description
1 polymer ?
#
loop_
_entity_poly.entity_id
_entity_poly.type
_entity_poly.pdbx_seq_one_letter_code
_entity_poly.pdbx_strand_id
1 'polypeptide(L)' 'MPQAQSNQALLNYVNNWQKLGKVDGHQERIYNYWMLGQGATEIKPRWSIIRDVLHWVD' A
#
# COMPACT_ATOMS: atom_id res chain seq x y z
N MET A 1 -20.19 -5.22 -32.30
CA MET A 1 -19.35 -6.24 -31.65
C MET A 1 -19.61 -6.22 -30.14
N PRO A 2 -20.15 -7.29 -29.53
CA PRO A 2 -20.58 -7.30 -28.12
C PRO A 2 -19.43 -7.20 -27.10
N GLN A 3 -18.21 -7.56 -27.50
CA GLN A 3 -17.00 -7.55 -26.65
C GLN A 3 -16.62 -6.14 -26.16
N ALA A 4 -16.79 -5.10 -27.00
CA ALA A 4 -16.46 -3.73 -26.63
C ALA A 4 -17.42 -3.14 -25.58
N GLN A 5 -18.70 -3.55 -25.60
CA GLN A 5 -19.71 -3.10 -24.62
C GLN A 5 -19.47 -3.70 -23.23
N SER A 6 -19.06 -4.97 -23.18
CA SER A 6 -18.67 -5.63 -21.92
C SER A 6 -17.54 -4.87 -21.21
N ASN A 7 -16.50 -4.51 -21.97
CA ASN A 7 -15.37 -3.74 -21.44
C ASN A 7 -15.78 -2.34 -20.98
N GLN A 8 -16.71 -1.69 -21.69
CA GLN A 8 -17.16 -0.34 -21.33
C GLN A 8 -18.01 -0.33 -20.04
N ALA A 9 -18.86 -1.33 -19.85
CA ALA A 9 -19.67 -1.46 -18.64
C ALA A 9 -18.80 -1.70 -17.41
N LEU A 10 -17.82 -2.59 -17.52
CA LEU A 10 -16.84 -2.86 -16.46
C LEU A 10 -15.99 -1.62 -16.15
N LEU A 11 -15.53 -0.91 -17.19
CA LEU A 11 -14.75 0.32 -17.04
C LEU A 11 -15.56 1.39 -16.29
N ASN A 12 -16.83 1.58 -16.67
CA ASN A 12 -17.71 2.55 -16.01
C ASN A 12 -17.98 2.16 -14.55
N TYR A 13 -18.17 0.86 -14.27
CA TYR A 13 -18.35 0.35 -12.93
C TYR A 13 -17.12 0.64 -12.03
N VAL A 14 -15.92 0.26 -12.50
CA VAL A 14 -14.68 0.50 -11.76
C VAL A 14 -14.43 1.99 -11.55
N ASN A 15 -14.65 2.82 -12.57
CA ASN A 15 -14.49 4.28 -12.48
C ASN A 15 -15.42 4.89 -11.43
N ASN A 16 -16.67 4.44 -11.36
CA ASN A 16 -17.63 4.96 -10.39
C ASN A 16 -17.31 4.49 -8.97
N TRP A 17 -16.90 3.23 -8.79
CA TRP A 17 -16.44 2.72 -7.50
C TRP A 17 -15.21 3.49 -6.99
N GLN A 18 -14.25 3.78 -7.87
CA GLN A 18 -13.08 4.60 -7.52
C GLN A 18 -13.48 6.02 -7.11
N LYS A 19 -14.45 6.64 -7.79
CA LYS A 19 -14.95 7.97 -7.42
C LYS A 19 -15.60 7.97 -6.04
N LEU A 20 -16.39 6.94 -5.71
CA LEU A 20 -17.00 6.80 -4.39
C LEU A 20 -15.95 6.62 -3.30
N GLY A 21 -14.93 5.79 -3.54
CA GLY A 21 -13.84 5.56 -2.57
C GLY A 21 -12.96 6.78 -2.30
N LYS A 22 -12.89 7.75 -3.21
CA LYS A 22 -12.12 9.00 -3.01
C LYS A 22 -12.75 9.95 -1.99
N VAL A 23 -14.05 9.84 -1.72
CA VAL A 23 -14.77 10.73 -0.79
C VAL A 23 -14.60 10.28 0.67
N ASP A 24 -14.17 9.04 0.90
CA ASP A 24 -14.29 8.35 2.19
C ASP A 24 -13.08 8.54 3.14
N GLY A 25 -12.08 9.33 2.75
CA GLY A 25 -10.90 9.66 3.58
C GLY A 25 -9.97 8.48 3.94
N HIS A 26 -10.36 7.22 3.67
CA HIS A 26 -9.56 6.02 3.96
C HIS A 26 -8.42 5.77 2.97
N GLN A 27 -8.44 6.42 1.79
CA GLN A 27 -7.40 6.21 0.79
C GLN A 27 -6.02 6.65 1.28
N GLU A 28 -5.94 7.78 1.99
CA GLU A 28 -4.68 8.31 2.50
C GLU A 28 -4.08 7.37 3.54
N ARG A 29 -4.88 6.86 4.49
CA ARG A 29 -4.39 5.92 5.50
C ARG A 29 -3.87 4.62 4.88
N ILE A 30 -4.60 4.06 3.92
CA ILE A 30 -4.21 2.82 3.22
C ILE A 30 -2.95 3.07 2.37
N TYR A 31 -2.87 4.21 1.70
CA TYR A 31 -1.69 4.61 0.93
C TYR A 31 -0.46 4.78 1.83
N ASN A 32 -0.59 5.52 2.93
CA ASN A 32 0.48 5.75 3.89
C ASN A 32 1.00 4.41 4.45
N TYR A 33 0.10 3.48 4.77
CA TYR A 33 0.48 2.16 5.27
C TYR A 33 1.18 1.29 4.22
N TRP A 34 0.56 1.09 3.05
CA TRP A 34 1.06 0.12 2.06
C TRP A 34 2.14 0.67 1.13
N MET A 35 2.06 1.95 0.75
CA MET A 35 3.00 2.56 -0.20
C MET A 35 4.15 3.28 0.49
N LEU A 36 3.89 3.91 1.64
CA LEU A 36 4.93 4.65 2.39
C LEU A 36 5.48 3.88 3.59
N GLY A 37 4.90 2.72 3.93
CA GLY A 37 5.31 1.93 5.10
C GLY A 37 5.05 2.62 6.44
N GLN A 38 4.23 3.66 6.46
CA GLN A 38 3.93 4.43 7.67
C GLN A 38 2.96 3.62 8.55
N GLY A 39 3.43 3.22 9.73
CA GLY A 39 2.69 2.38 10.67
C GLY A 39 3.46 1.14 11.12
N ALA A 40 4.51 0.74 10.39
CA ALA A 40 5.46 -0.28 10.81
C ALA A 40 6.64 0.37 11.59
N THR A 41 6.36 1.00 12.72
CA THR A 41 7.41 1.57 13.58
C THR A 41 7.72 0.64 14.74
N GLU A 42 8.50 -0.41 14.46
CA GLU A 42 9.34 -1.02 15.50
C GLU A 42 10.67 -0.28 15.51
N ILE A 43 10.93 0.51 16.55
CA ILE A 43 12.25 1.10 16.77
C ILE A 43 13.16 0.01 17.34
N LYS A 44 13.62 -0.88 16.46
CA LYS A 44 14.70 -1.81 16.78
C LYS A 44 16.00 -1.29 16.18
N PRO A 45 17.14 -1.53 16.85
CA PRO A 45 18.42 -1.25 16.25
C PRO A 45 18.49 -1.92 14.87
N ARG A 46 18.99 -1.19 13.88
CA ARG A 46 19.22 -1.76 12.55
C ARG A 46 20.19 -2.94 12.68
N TRP A 47 19.97 -3.97 11.87
CA TRP A 47 20.86 -5.12 11.82
C TRP A 47 22.29 -4.67 11.48
N SER A 48 23.25 -5.15 12.26
CA SER A 48 24.66 -4.80 12.23
C SER A 48 25.48 -6.08 12.25
N ILE A 49 26.31 -6.31 11.23
CA ILE A 49 27.19 -7.50 11.16
C ILE A 49 28.09 -7.59 12.41
N ILE A 50 28.61 -6.45 12.86
CA ILE A 50 29.54 -6.41 14.00
C ILE A 50 28.85 -6.86 15.30
N ARG A 51 27.57 -6.52 15.47
CA ARG A 51 26.77 -6.90 16.64
C ARG A 51 26.10 -8.27 16.49
N ASP A 52 25.39 -8.48 15.39
CA ASP A 52 24.45 -9.59 15.20
C ASP A 52 25.11 -10.85 14.61
N VAL A 53 26.29 -10.74 14.01
CA VAL A 53 27.02 -11.88 13.43
C VAL A 53 28.37 -12.10 14.13
N LEU A 54 29.13 -11.02 14.35
CA LEU A 54 30.48 -11.11 14.92
C LEU A 54 30.51 -10.97 16.44
N HIS A 55 29.46 -10.39 17.04
CA HIS A 55 29.33 -10.18 18.49
C HIS A 55 30.51 -9.40 19.12
N TRP A 56 31.08 -8.41 18.41
CA TRP A 56 32.21 -7.61 18.90
C TRP A 56 31.80 -6.38 19.70
N VAL A 57 30.53 -5.99 19.61
CA VAL A 57 29.92 -4.88 20.34
C VAL A 57 28.52 -5.28 20.78
N ASP A 58 28.04 -4.67 21.86
CA ASP A 58 26.67 -4.84 22.37
C ASP A 58 25.62 -4.04 21.57
#